data_AF-A0A7J2RVU3-F1
#
_entry.id   AF-A0A7J2RVU3-F1
#
_cell.length_a   1.000
_cell.length_b   1.000
_cell.length_c   1.000
_cell.angle_alpha   90.00
_cell.angle_beta   90.00
_cell.angle_gamma   90.00
#
_symmetry.space_group_name_H-M   'P 1'
#
loop_
_entity.id
_entity.type
_entity.pdbx_description
1 polymer ?
#
loop_
_entity_poly.entity_id
_entity_poly.type
_entity_poly.pdbx_seq_one_letter_code
_entity_poly.pdbx_strand_id
1 'polypeptide(L)' 'MDEQMPIVEQKESIKLTKNSKGYNWEIKIIDFDKKGIESYFERLEKINDFMVLKYGCKEVER' A
#
# COMPACT_ATOMS: atom_id res chain seq x y z
N MET A 1 -6.40 -34.50 14.24
CA MET A 1 -5.97 -34.11 12.88
C MET A 1 -5.86 -32.60 12.96
N ASP A 2 -4.68 -32.11 13.34
CA ASP A 2 -4.47 -30.68 13.56
C ASP A 2 -4.35 -30.00 12.21
N GLU A 3 -5.44 -29.33 11.79
CA GLU A 3 -5.43 -28.45 10.63
C GLU A 3 -4.47 -27.29 10.93
N GLN A 4 -3.27 -27.36 10.36
CA GLN A 4 -2.36 -26.21 10.35
C GLN A 4 -3.02 -25.10 9.54
N MET A 5 -3.52 -24.09 10.25
CA MET A 5 -4.03 -22.88 9.61
C MET A 5 -2.91 -22.23 8.79
N PRO A 6 -3.18 -21.77 7.56
CA PRO A 6 -2.18 -21.07 6.76
C PRO A 6 -1.76 -19.80 7.51
N ILE A 7 -0.46 -19.69 7.80
CA ILE A 7 0.11 -18.48 8.37
C ILE A 7 -0.01 -17.40 7.30
N VAL A 8 -0.88 -16.41 7.56
CA VAL A 8 -1.00 -15.23 6.68
C VAL A 8 0.22 -14.35 6.94
N GLU A 9 1.23 -14.49 6.09
CA GLU A 9 2.41 -13.62 6.12
C GLU A 9 2.07 -12.27 5.51
N GLN A 10 2.12 -11.23 6.34
CA GLN A 10 1.91 -9.87 5.89
C GLN A 10 3.13 -9.36 5.13
N LYS A 11 3.00 -9.17 3.81
CA LYS A 11 4.09 -8.70 2.93
C LYS A 11 4.26 -7.18 2.94
N GLU A 12 3.16 -6.46 3.12
CA GLU A 12 3.12 -5.00 3.05
C GLU A 12 2.10 -4.42 4.04
N SER A 13 2.31 -3.16 4.42
CA SER A 13 1.40 -2.38 5.26
C SER A 13 1.18 -1.02 4.60
N ILE A 14 -0.08 -0.68 4.34
CA ILE A 14 -0.46 0.62 3.80
C ILE A 14 -1.22 1.40 4.88
N LYS A 15 -0.75 2.59 5.22
CA LYS A 15 -1.41 3.48 6.18
C LYS A 15 -1.90 4.71 5.45
N LEU A 16 -3.21 4.93 5.45
CA LEU A 16 -3.85 6.15 4.95
C LEU A 16 -4.20 7.08 6.11
N THR A 17 -3.90 8.36 5.98
CA THR A 17 -4.16 9.39 7.00
C THR A 17 -4.87 10.58 6.35
N LYS A 18 -6.03 10.96 6.86
CA LYS A 18 -6.73 12.20 6.47
C LYS A 18 -6.36 13.34 7.40
N ASN A 19 -6.08 14.52 6.86
CA ASN A 19 -5.86 15.74 7.61
C ASN A 19 -6.60 16.92 6.95
N SER A 20 -6.50 18.12 7.53
CA SER A 20 -7.17 19.32 7.00
C SER A 20 -6.71 19.78 5.62
N LYS A 21 -5.56 19.27 5.14
CA LYS A 21 -4.99 19.58 3.81
C LYS A 21 -5.23 18.49 2.77
N GLY A 22 -5.83 17.35 3.15
CA GLY A 22 -6.12 16.23 2.25
C GLY A 22 -5.76 14.87 2.83
N TYR A 23 -5.38 13.94 1.96
CA TYR A 23 -4.98 12.57 2.32
C TYR A 23 -3.47 12.38 2.12
N ASN A 24 -2.84 11.70 3.07
CA ASN A 24 -1.47 11.21 2.98
C ASN A 24 -1.48 9.69 3.11
N TRP A 25 -0.59 8.99 2.43
CA TRP A 25 -0.40 7.55 2.62
C TRP A 25 1.06 7.17 2.76
N GLU A 26 1.29 6.11 3.53
CA GLU A 26 2.60 5.53 3.79
C GLU A 26 2.53 4.04 3.45
N ILE A 27 3.48 3.56 2.65
CA ILE A 27 3.58 2.16 2.22
C ILE A 27 4.85 1.59 2.85
N LYS A 28 4.72 0.59 3.74
CA LYS A 28 5.84 -0.14 4.32
C LYS A 28 5.90 -1.54 3.74
N ILE A 29 7.07 -1.93 3.25
CA ILE A 29 7.37 -3.29 2.84
C ILE A 29 7.93 -4.02 4.05
N ILE A 30 7.33 -5.15 4.43
CA ILE A 30 7.69 -5.92 5.62
C ILE A 30 8.64 -7.07 5.26
N ASP A 31 8.41 -7.70 4.11
CA ASP A 31 9.26 -8.77 3.62
C ASP A 31 9.88 -8.39 2.27
N PHE A 32 11.20 -8.42 2.23
CA PHE A 32 12.00 -8.00 1.10
C PHE A 32 12.86 -9.17 0.63
N ASP A 33 12.23 -10.09 -0.12
CA ASP A 33 12.97 -11.15 -0.77
C ASP A 33 13.80 -10.54 -1.92
N LYS A 34 15.13 -10.51 -1.72
CA LYS A 34 16.10 -9.77 -2.56
C LYS A 34 16.09 -10.20 -4.04
N LYS A 35 15.42 -11.30 -4.39
CA LYS A 35 15.33 -11.82 -5.76
C LYS A 35 14.30 -11.11 -6.64
N GLY A 36 13.52 -10.16 -6.13
CA GLY A 36 12.39 -9.55 -6.86
C GLY A 36 12.30 -8.03 -6.83
N ILE A 37 13.39 -7.31 -6.57
CA ILE A 37 13.41 -5.85 -6.34
C ILE A 37 12.61 -5.03 -7.38
N GLU A 38 12.77 -5.35 -8.67
CA GLU A 38 12.11 -4.60 -9.75
C GLU A 38 10.59 -4.78 -9.73
N SER A 39 10.13 -6.02 -9.46
CA SER A 39 8.70 -6.33 -9.30
C SER A 39 8.07 -5.59 -8.12
N TYR A 40 8.85 -5.31 -7.06
CA TYR A 40 8.37 -4.53 -5.92
C TYR A 40 8.20 -3.04 -6.25
N PHE A 41 9.14 -2.44 -6.98
CA PHE A 41 8.99 -1.04 -7.39
C PHE A 41 7.78 -0.84 -8.30
N GLU A 42 7.56 -1.74 -9.27
CA GLU A 42 6.35 -1.72 -10.10
C GLU A 42 5.07 -1.83 -9.27
N ARG A 43 5.09 -2.66 -8.21
CA ARG A 43 3.94 -2.80 -7.31
C ARG A 43 3.71 -1.52 -6.51
N LEU A 44 4.76 -0.90 -5.99
CA LEU A 44 4.67 0.36 -5.25
C LEU A 44 4.12 1.49 -6.12
N GLU A 45 4.56 1.60 -7.38
CA GLU A 45 4.03 2.56 -8.33
C GLU A 45 2.53 2.36 -8.55
N LYS A 46 2.09 1.12 -8.80
CA LYS A 46 0.66 0.79 -8.95
C LYS A 46 -0.17 1.15 -7.72
N ILE A 47 0.36 0.88 -6.52
CA ILE A 47 -0.33 1.26 -5.27
C ILE A 47 -0.40 2.78 -5.18
N ASN A 48 0.69 3.48 -5.46
CA ASN A 48 0.71 4.94 -5.42
C ASN A 48 -0.31 5.55 -6.40
N ASP A 49 -0.32 5.10 -7.65
CA ASP A 49 -1.25 5.59 -8.67
C ASP A 49 -2.71 5.37 -8.27
N PHE A 50 -3.01 4.21 -7.69
CA PHE A 50 -4.34 3.93 -7.15
C PHE A 50 -4.72 4.90 -6.02
N MET A 51 -3.79 5.21 -5.12
CA MET A 51 -4.03 6.14 -4.01
C MET A 51 -4.20 7.58 -4.51
N VAL A 52 -3.45 8.00 -5.53
CA VAL A 52 -3.62 9.29 -6.19
C VAL A 52 -4.98 9.38 -6.88
N LEU A 53 -5.37 8.38 -7.65
CA LEU A 53 -6.68 8.36 -8.33
C LEU A 53 -7.83 8.46 -7.31
N LYS A 54 -7.74 7.71 -6.22
CA LYS A 54 -8.82 7.57 -5.25
C LYS A 54 -8.88 8.70 -4.23
N TYR A 55 -7.73 9.24 -3.83
CA TYR A 55 -7.61 10.19 -2.70
C TYR A 55 -6.80 11.44 -3.02
N GLY A 56 -6.08 11.47 -4.15
CA GLY A 56 -5.20 12.58 -4.55
C GLY A 56 -5.90 13.72 -5.29
N CYS A 57 -7.09 13.50 -5.84
CA CYS A 57 -7.92 14.59 -6.34
C CYS A 57 -8.44 15.41 -5.17
N LYS A 58 -7.89 16.61 -4.98
CA LYS A 58 -8.52 17.67 -4.18
C LYS A 58 -9.98 17.75 -4.63
N GLU A 59 -10.89 17.68 -3.66
CA GLU A 59 -12.29 18.06 -3.88
C GLU A 59 -12.27 19.38 -4.67
N VAL A 60 -12.78 19.33 -5.90
CA VAL A 60 -13.16 20.55 -6.60
C VAL A 60 -14.27 21.12 -5.72
N GLU A 61 -13.91 22.15 -4.93
CA GLU A 61 -14.84 22.90 -4.11
C GLU A 61 -16.02 23.27 -5.01
N ARG A 62 -17.20 22.80 -4.61
CA ARG A 62 -18.46 22.92 -5.34
C ARG A 62 -19.10 24.27 -5.07
#